data_AF-A0A367ANR3-F1
#
_entry.id   AF-A0A367ANR3-F1
#
_cell.length_a   1.000
_cell.length_b   1.000
_cell.length_c   1.000
_cell.angle_alpha   90.00
_cell.angle_beta   90.00
_cell.angle_gamma   90.00
#
_symmetry.space_group_name_H-M   'P 1'
#
loop_
_entity.id
_entity.type
_entity.pdbx_description
1 polymer ?
#
loop_
_entity_poly.entity_id
_entity_poly.type
_entity_poly.pdbx_seq_one_letter_code
_entity_poly.pdbx_strand_id
1 'polypeptide(L)' 'MSCAHCGAVEQRGRFCVGCGKRMPPSLAPVRAVRLAPRPPYEITDDMTQPVLRFRVTPRRPGPRESVPTAV' A
#
# COMPACT_ATOMS: atom_id res chain seq x y z
N MET A 1 -17.61 15.84 -17.14
CA MET A 1 -18.78 16.39 -16.42
C MET A 1 -18.35 17.69 -15.74
N SER A 2 -19.25 18.62 -15.44
CA SER A 2 -18.93 19.83 -14.67
C SER A 2 -19.07 19.61 -13.16
N CYS A 3 -18.27 20.32 -12.36
CA CYS A 3 -18.35 20.27 -10.90
C CYS A 3 -19.51 21.15 -10.39
N ALA A 4 -20.44 20.56 -9.64
CA ALA A 4 -21.55 21.29 -9.02
C ALA A 4 -21.12 22.26 -7.90
N HIS A 5 -19.88 22.16 -7.40
CA HIS A 5 -19.41 22.99 -6.29
C HIS A 5 -18.60 24.22 -6.71
N CYS A 6 -17.73 24.09 -7.70
CA CYS A 6 -16.87 25.18 -8.16
C CYS A 6 -17.01 25.51 -9.65
N GLY A 7 -17.89 24.81 -10.37
CA GLY A 7 -18.14 25.06 -11.80
C GLY A 7 -17.06 24.53 -12.75
N ALA A 8 -15.98 23.93 -12.25
CA ALA A 8 -14.90 23.41 -13.09
C ALA A 8 -15.46 22.43 -14.16
N VAL A 9 -15.13 22.67 -15.42
CA VAL A 9 -15.61 21.88 -16.57
C VAL A 9 -14.73 20.65 -16.83
N GLU A 10 -15.21 19.74 -17.67
CA GLU A 10 -14.46 18.56 -18.15
C GLU A 10 -13.83 17.66 -17.08
N GLN A 11 -14.39 17.66 -15.87
CA GLN A 11 -13.93 16.82 -14.78
C GLN A 11 -14.17 15.34 -15.12
N ARG A 12 -13.15 14.53 -14.84
CA ARG A 12 -13.13 13.06 -14.99
C ARG A 12 -12.63 12.44 -13.69
N GLY A 13 -13.31 11.41 -13.22
CA GLY A 13 -12.94 10.70 -11.99
C GLY A 13 -13.85 10.99 -10.80
N ARG A 14 -13.45 10.53 -9.62
CA ARG A 14 -14.28 10.50 -8.41
C ARG A 14 -14.26 11.82 -7.62
N PHE A 15 -13.27 12.67 -7.84
CA PHE A 15 -13.09 13.95 -7.14
C PHE A 15 -12.79 15.06 -8.14
N CYS A 16 -13.22 16.28 -7.84
CA CYS A 16 -12.94 17.45 -8.66
C CYS A 16 -11.49 17.89 -8.47
N VAL A 17 -10.77 18.12 -9.56
CA VAL A 17 -9.37 18.60 -9.50
C VAL A 17 -9.30 20.04 -9.00
N GLY A 18 -10.32 20.85 -9.27
CA GLY A 18 -10.33 22.27 -8.89
C GLY A 18 -10.65 22.54 -7.41
N CYS A 19 -11.54 21.77 -6.78
CA CYS A 19 -11.94 22.02 -5.37
C CYS A 19 -11.80 20.80 -4.44
N GLY A 20 -11.34 19.66 -4.94
CA GLY A 20 -11.13 18.43 -4.15
C GLY A 20 -12.40 17.70 -3.70
N LYS A 21 -13.59 18.28 -3.90
CA LYS A 21 -14.85 17.65 -3.48
C LYS A 21 -15.20 16.45 -4.35
N ARG A 22 -15.92 15.50 -3.75
CA ARG A 22 -16.38 14.28 -4.43
C ARG A 22 -17.36 14.64 -5.54
N MET A 23 -17.13 14.10 -6.73
CA MET A 23 -18.02 14.27 -7.87
C MET A 23 -19.15 13.23 -7.83
N PRO A 24 -20.32 13.54 -8.41
CA PRO A 24 -21.38 12.55 -8.63
C PRO A 24 -20.86 11.33 -9.39
N PRO A 25 -21.39 10.13 -9.12
CA PRO A 25 -21.00 8.94 -9.87
C PRO A 25 -21.31 9.14 -11.36
N SER A 26 -20.37 8.75 -12.22
CA SER A 26 -20.60 8.81 -13.66
C SER A 26 -21.62 7.75 -14.07
N LEU A 27 -22.60 8.13 -14.89
CA LEU A 27 -23.52 7.19 -15.54
C LEU A 27 -22.87 6.36 -16.66
N ALA A 28 -21.61 6.63 -16.97
CA ALA A 28 -20.86 5.83 -17.93
C ALA A 28 -20.72 4.39 -17.42
N PRO A 29 -20.90 3.38 -18.29
CA PRO A 29 -20.74 1.99 -17.89
C PRO A 29 -19.32 1.78 -17.36
N VAL A 30 -19.21 1.06 -16.24
CA VAL A 30 -17.91 0.62 -15.72
C VAL A 30 -17.28 -0.25 -16.80
N ARG A 31 -16.15 0.17 -17.37
CA ARG A 31 -15.40 -0.67 -18.29
C ARG A 31 -15.03 -1.94 -17.54
N ALA A 32 -15.52 -3.07 -18.00
CA ALA A 32 -15.13 -4.36 -17.44
C ALA A 32 -13.61 -4.51 -17.62
N VAL A 33 -12.87 -4.50 -16.50
CA VAL A 33 -11.46 -4.86 -16.51
C VAL A 33 -11.42 -6.36 -16.76
N ARG A 34 -11.01 -6.78 -17.95
CA ARG A 34 -10.67 -8.19 -18.17
C ARG A 34 -9.38 -8.45 -17.40
N LEU A 35 -9.51 -9.07 -16.24
CA LEU A 35 -8.35 -9.65 -15.55
C LEU A 35 -7.73 -10.66 -16.50
N ALA A 36 -6.39 -10.69 -16.56
CA ALA A 36 -5.69 -11.73 -17.29
C ALA A 36 -6.16 -13.11 -16.75
N PRO A 37 -6.31 -14.12 -17.62
CA PRO A 37 -6.59 -15.47 -17.16
C PRO A 37 -5.58 -15.88 -16.09
N ARG A 38 -6.04 -16.60 -15.07
CA ARG A 38 -5.11 -17.23 -14.12
C ARG A 38 -4.16 -18.13 -14.90
N PRO A 39 -2.85 -18.11 -14.59
CA PRO A 39 -1.92 -19.01 -15.24
C PRO A 39 -2.33 -20.47 -15.00
N PRO A 40 -2.06 -21.38 -15.96
CA PRO A 40 -2.48 -22.77 -15.88
C PRO A 40 -1.65 -23.63 -14.92
N TYR A 41 -0.61 -23.07 -14.29
CA TYR A 41 0.20 -23.77 -13.29
C TYR A 41 -0.31 -23.46 -11.88
N GLU A 42 -0.23 -24.46 -10.99
CA GLU A 42 -0.52 -24.26 -9.57
C GLU A 42 0.52 -23.30 -8.98
N ILE A 43 0.05 -22.20 -8.38
CA ILE A 43 0.90 -21.33 -7.57
C ILE A 43 1.17 -22.09 -6.27
N THR A 44 2.20 -22.93 -6.30
CA THR A 44 2.71 -23.57 -5.09
C THR A 44 3.50 -22.54 -4.28
N ASP A 45 3.52 -22.71 -2.95
CA ASP A 45 4.25 -21.85 -1.99
C ASP A 45 5.77 -21.77 -2.29
N ASP A 46 6.26 -22.71 -3.11
CA ASP A 46 7.64 -22.83 -3.61
C ASP A 46 8.06 -21.71 -4.57
N MET A 47 7.11 -20.91 -5.09
CA MET A 47 7.41 -19.76 -5.95
C MET A 47 7.54 -18.45 -5.16
N THR A 48 7.53 -18.51 -3.83
CA THR A 48 7.95 -17.36 -3.01
C THR A 48 9.47 -17.22 -3.08
N GLN A 49 9.93 -15.99 -3.34
CA GLN A 49 11.36 -15.69 -3.34
C GLN A 49 11.97 -16.12 -1.99
N PRO A 50 13.02 -16.95 -1.95
CA PRO A 50 13.57 -17.42 -0.68
C PRO A 50 14.16 -16.23 0.08
N VAL A 51 13.55 -15.90 1.22
CA VAL A 51 14.09 -14.89 2.12
C VAL A 51 15.35 -15.48 2.76
N LEU A 52 16.54 -14.96 2.41
CA LEU A 52 17.81 -15.36 3.02
C LEU A 52 17.78 -15.05 4.53
N ARG A 53 17.59 -16.08 5.36
CA ARG A 53 17.62 -15.95 6.83
C ARG A 53 19.06 -16.08 7.33
N PHE A 54 19.70 -14.95 7.60
CA PHE A 54 21.01 -14.94 8.28
C PHE A 54 20.86 -15.41 9.73
N ARG A 55 21.72 -16.33 10.17
CA ARG A 55 21.80 -16.74 11.58
C ARG A 55 22.54 -15.67 12.37
N VAL A 56 21.80 -14.69 12.90
CA VAL A 56 22.37 -13.68 13.79
C VAL A 56 22.53 -14.30 15.18
N THR A 57 23.76 -14.47 15.64
CA THR A 57 24.04 -14.86 17.04
C THR A 57 23.99 -13.59 17.89
N PRO A 58 23.04 -13.46 18.84
CA PRO A 58 23.00 -12.29 19.73
C PRO A 58 24.27 -12.26 20.58
N ARG A 59 24.91 -11.08 20.69
CA ARG A 59 26.00 -10.90 21.66
C ARG A 59 25.42 -11.04 23.08
N ARG A 60 26.09 -11.81 23.94
CA ARG A 60 25.71 -11.93 25.35
C ARG A 60 25.88 -10.57 26.04
N PRO A 61 24.94 -10.13 26.89
CA PRO A 61 25.15 -8.99 27.75
C PRO A 61 26.37 -9.23 28.62
N GLY A 62 27.33 -8.31 28.60
CA GLY A 62 28.48 -8.33 29.50
C GLY A 62 28.03 -8.11 30.96
N PRO A 63 28.83 -8.52 31.95
CA PRO A 63 28.55 -8.25 33.36
C PRO A 63 28.31 -6.75 33.58
N ARG A 64 27.25 -6.40 34.30
CA ARG A 64 27.00 -5.02 34.74
C ARG A 64 28.07 -4.66 35.77
N GLU A 65 29.00 -3.80 35.40
CA GLU A 65 29.92 -3.18 36.33
C GLU A 65 29.10 -2.28 37.27
N SER A 66 29.10 -2.62 38.57
CA SER A 66 28.40 -1.85 39.59
C SER A 66 29.13 -0.54 39.80
N VAL A 67 28.56 0.55 39.29
CA VAL A 67 29.05 1.91 39.58
C VAL A 67 28.81 2.19 41.07
N PRO A 68 29.83 2.54 41.86
CA PRO A 68 29.64 2.81 43.28
C PRO A 68 28.87 4.11 43.49
N THR A 69 27.82 4.05 44.32
CA THR A 69 27.08 5.20 44.82
C THR A 69 27.99 6.03 45.73
N ALA A 70 28.29 7.26 45.34
CA ALA A 70 28.91 8.25 46.23
C ALA A 70 27.80 9.10 46.88
N VAL A 71 27.93 9.25 48.21
CA VAL A 71 27.07 9.98 49.16
C VAL A 71 27.25 11.48 49.03
#